data_AF-A0A3P6Q3B7-F1
#
_entry.id   AF-A0A3P6Q3B7-F1
#
_cell.length_a   1.000
_cell.length_b   1.000
_cell.length_c   1.000
_cell.angle_alpha   90.00
_cell.angle_beta   90.00
_cell.angle_gamma   90.00
#
_symmetry.space_group_name_H-M   'P 1'
#
loop_
_entity.id
_entity.type
_entity.pdbx_description
1 polymer ?
#
loop_
_entity_poly.entity_id
_entity_poly.type
_entity_poly.pdbx_seq_one_letter_code
_entity_poly.pdbx_strand_id
1 'polypeptide(L)'
;MNFSSTFPSSGHYAGHWLGDNSADFADLRSSVINIQAFNMFGIPFVGADICGFYHPATLNLCARWHQLGAFYSLSRVHKQQLANPQYNEYWMNVADAMRIASSFRYRYLPYLYTLHFEASRSGGTVVRPLFFEFPNDDAAHEVDRQFMWGHAFLVAPILKVVTLKPNMDQNLKYPNVRFANEFLNLI
;
A
#
# COMPACT_ATOMS: atom_id res chain seq x y z
N MET A 1 4.21 -7.73 17.70
CA MET A 1 5.31 -8.53 17.13
C MET A 1 4.94 -8.87 15.69
N ASN A 2 5.90 -8.94 14.77
CA ASN A 2 5.65 -9.37 13.39
C ASN A 2 6.50 -10.62 13.12
N PHE A 3 5.94 -11.64 12.48
CA PHE A 3 6.64 -12.88 12.15
C PHE A 3 6.80 -13.05 10.63
N SER A 4 7.93 -13.63 10.21
CA SER A 4 8.19 -13.94 8.79
C SER A 4 7.40 -15.17 8.31
N SER A 5 7.22 -16.16 9.17
CA SER A 5 6.39 -17.34 8.89
C SER A 5 5.00 -17.18 9.48
N THR A 6 3.97 -17.66 8.78
CA THR A 6 2.57 -17.61 9.22
C THR A 6 1.83 -18.89 8.84
N PHE A 7 0.77 -19.20 9.57
CA PHE A 7 -0.21 -20.25 9.31
C PHE A 7 -1.62 -19.69 9.61
N PRO A 8 -2.73 -20.29 9.14
CA PRO A 8 -4.06 -19.89 9.60
C PRO A 8 -4.12 -19.73 11.13
N SER A 9 -4.72 -18.63 11.59
CA SER A 9 -4.74 -18.10 12.97
C SER A 9 -3.54 -17.25 13.43
N SER A 10 -2.41 -17.20 12.71
CA SER A 10 -1.26 -16.37 13.15
C SER A 10 -1.60 -14.88 13.34
N GLY A 11 -2.56 -14.35 12.56
CA GLY A 11 -3.04 -12.97 12.67
C GLY A 11 -3.70 -12.61 14.02
N HIS A 12 -4.05 -13.60 14.84
CA HIS A 12 -4.53 -13.38 16.19
C HIS A 12 -3.41 -12.88 17.13
N TYR A 13 -2.16 -13.26 16.84
CA TYR A 13 -1.01 -13.01 17.72
C TYR A 13 -0.08 -11.93 17.19
N ALA A 14 0.00 -11.75 15.88
CA ALA A 14 1.02 -10.93 15.25
C ALA A 14 0.57 -10.35 13.90
N GLY A 15 1.21 -9.25 13.52
CA GLY A 15 1.21 -8.80 12.13
C GLY A 15 2.23 -9.54 11.28
N HIS A 16 2.33 -9.15 10.02
CA HIS A 16 3.26 -9.74 9.06
C HIS A 16 3.87 -8.64 8.18
N TRP A 17 5.14 -8.79 7.82
CA TRP A 17 5.70 -8.04 6.69
C TRP A 17 5.93 -9.03 5.56
N LEU A 18 5.77 -8.59 4.32
CA LEU A 18 5.76 -9.46 3.13
C LEU A 18 7.12 -10.11 2.78
N GLY A 19 8.10 -10.07 3.68
CA GLY A 19 9.42 -10.65 3.47
C GLY A 19 10.39 -9.72 2.74
N ASP A 20 11.45 -10.33 2.22
CA ASP A 20 12.60 -9.65 1.63
C ASP A 20 12.33 -9.37 0.14
N ASN A 21 11.73 -8.22 -0.16
CA ASN A 21 11.43 -7.76 -1.51
C ASN A 21 12.63 -7.05 -2.18
N SER A 22 12.58 -6.88 -3.49
CA SER A 22 13.55 -6.14 -4.30
C SER A 22 13.11 -4.70 -4.56
N ALA A 23 14.08 -3.81 -4.73
CA ALA A 23 13.86 -2.43 -5.10
C ALA A 23 13.54 -2.27 -6.60
N ASP A 24 12.39 -2.81 -7.03
CA ASP A 24 11.86 -2.67 -8.39
C ASP A 24 10.33 -2.45 -8.43
N PHE A 25 9.82 -2.14 -9.63
CA PHE A 25 8.39 -1.88 -9.84
C PHE A 25 7.54 -3.15 -9.85
N ALA A 26 8.12 -4.32 -10.11
CA ALA A 26 7.38 -5.58 -10.06
C ALA A 26 6.99 -5.89 -8.61
N ASP A 27 7.93 -5.73 -7.67
CA ASP A 27 7.67 -5.93 -6.24
C ASP A 27 6.82 -4.82 -5.63
N LEU A 28 6.93 -3.58 -6.11
CA LEU A 28 5.96 -2.53 -5.80
C LEU A 28 4.54 -2.96 -6.16
N ARG A 29 4.32 -3.52 -7.36
CA ARG A 29 3.01 -4.02 -7.80
C ARG A 29 2.57 -5.26 -7.01
N SER A 30 3.46 -6.23 -6.82
CA SER A 30 3.17 -7.45 -6.06
C SER A 30 2.74 -7.14 -4.63
N SER A 31 3.29 -6.07 -4.02
CA SER A 31 2.87 -5.63 -2.68
C SER A 31 1.37 -5.33 -2.59
N VAL A 32 0.76 -4.76 -3.65
CA VAL A 32 -0.68 -4.43 -3.70
C VAL A 32 -1.52 -5.70 -3.61
N ILE A 33 -1.13 -6.75 -4.33
CA ILE A 33 -1.83 -8.04 -4.34
C ILE A 33 -1.64 -8.74 -2.99
N ASN A 34 -0.40 -8.81 -2.51
CA ASN A 34 -0.05 -9.59 -1.33
C ASN A 34 -0.67 -9.01 -0.05
N ILE A 35 -0.73 -7.68 0.13
CA ILE A 35 -1.41 -7.11 1.31
C ILE A 35 -2.90 -7.45 1.35
N GLN A 36 -3.56 -7.53 0.19
CA GLN A 36 -4.96 -7.91 0.10
C GLN A 36 -5.14 -9.40 0.46
N ALA A 37 -4.27 -10.26 -0.06
CA ALA A 37 -4.27 -11.69 0.25
C ALA A 37 -4.10 -11.93 1.76
N PHE A 38 -3.17 -11.25 2.43
CA PHE A 38 -2.98 -11.37 3.88
C PHE A 38 -4.17 -10.89 4.70
N ASN A 39 -4.92 -9.89 4.22
CA ASN A 39 -6.19 -9.52 4.84
C ASN A 39 -7.22 -10.66 4.72
N MET A 40 -7.30 -11.35 3.58
CA MET A 40 -8.14 -12.54 3.41
C MET A 40 -7.67 -13.73 4.26
N PHE A 41 -6.37 -13.84 4.55
CA PHE A 41 -5.82 -14.83 5.47
C PHE A 41 -6.03 -14.48 6.95
N GLY A 42 -6.72 -13.38 7.27
CA GLY A 42 -7.00 -12.95 8.63
C GLY A 42 -5.83 -12.24 9.33
N ILE A 43 -4.90 -11.65 8.57
CA ILE A 43 -3.74 -10.90 9.08
C ILE A 43 -3.80 -9.46 8.55
N PRO A 44 -4.62 -8.57 9.15
CA PRO A 44 -4.86 -7.23 8.61
C PRO A 44 -3.71 -6.24 8.87
N PHE A 45 -2.85 -6.50 9.86
CA PHE A 45 -1.67 -5.67 10.15
C PHE A 45 -0.47 -6.13 9.30
N VAL A 46 -0.49 -5.74 8.02
CA VAL A 46 0.45 -6.18 7.00
C VAL A 46 1.03 -5.04 6.16
N GLY A 47 2.22 -5.24 5.60
CA GLY A 47 2.88 -4.31 4.66
C GLY A 47 4.18 -4.86 4.07
N ALA A 48 4.71 -4.18 3.05
CA ALA A 48 6.01 -4.49 2.44
C ALA A 48 7.10 -3.53 2.94
N ASP A 49 8.36 -3.89 2.71
CA ASP A 49 9.47 -2.98 2.93
C ASP A 49 9.49 -1.91 1.85
N ILE A 50 9.17 -0.68 2.27
CA ILE A 50 9.05 0.48 1.41
C ILE A 50 10.43 0.79 0.81
N CYS A 51 10.42 1.01 -0.51
CA CYS A 51 11.59 1.18 -1.37
C CYS A 51 12.39 -0.09 -1.68
N GLY A 52 11.98 -1.24 -1.15
CA GLY A 52 12.61 -2.54 -1.40
C GLY A 52 13.74 -2.84 -0.42
N PHE A 53 13.83 -4.10 0.00
CA PHE A 53 14.85 -4.59 0.91
C PHE A 53 16.19 -4.85 0.21
N TYR A 54 16.16 -5.55 -0.95
CA TYR A 54 17.32 -5.82 -1.80
C TYR A 54 17.50 -4.75 -2.86
N HIS A 55 18.76 -4.57 -3.26
CA HIS A 55 19.22 -3.63 -4.29
C HIS A 55 19.03 -2.14 -3.95
N PRO A 56 19.81 -1.24 -4.56
CA PRO A 56 19.61 0.20 -4.38
C PRO A 56 18.34 0.68 -5.08
N ALA A 57 17.44 1.33 -4.34
CA ALA A 57 16.26 1.95 -4.90
C ALA A 57 16.60 3.19 -5.75
N THR A 58 15.90 3.37 -6.87
CA THR A 58 15.91 4.63 -7.60
C THR A 58 15.03 5.67 -6.90
N LEU A 59 15.34 6.97 -7.06
CA LEU A 59 14.55 8.06 -6.45
C LEU A 59 13.07 8.01 -6.86
N ASN A 60 12.79 7.77 -8.14
CA ASN A 60 11.41 7.69 -8.63
C ASN A 60 10.67 6.51 -8.01
N LEU A 61 11.28 5.31 -7.99
CA LEU A 61 10.68 4.15 -7.35
C LEU A 61 10.39 4.42 -5.88
N CYS A 62 11.36 4.95 -5.13
CA CYS A 62 11.19 5.15 -3.70
C CYS A 62 10.15 6.24 -3.38
N ALA A 63 10.08 7.32 -4.16
CA ALA A 63 9.01 8.31 -4.05
C ALA A 63 7.62 7.68 -4.25
N ARG A 64 7.46 6.84 -5.29
CA ARG A 64 6.20 6.10 -5.53
C ARG A 64 5.88 5.09 -4.44
N TRP A 65 6.90 4.41 -3.92
CA TRP A 65 6.71 3.46 -2.84
C TRP A 65 6.33 4.14 -1.53
N HIS A 66 6.85 5.34 -1.24
CA HIS A 66 6.37 6.12 -0.09
C HIS A 66 4.92 6.56 -0.23
N GLN A 67 4.49 6.95 -1.44
CA GLN A 67 3.09 7.29 -1.73
C GLN A 67 2.17 6.11 -1.49
N LEU A 68 2.52 4.92 -1.97
CA LEU A 68 1.75 3.70 -1.75
C LEU A 68 1.85 3.19 -0.31
N GLY A 69 3.07 3.12 0.23
CA GLY A 69 3.38 2.48 1.50
C GLY A 69 2.76 3.18 2.70
N ALA A 70 2.47 4.48 2.59
CA ALA A 70 1.68 5.20 3.58
C ALA A 70 0.27 4.61 3.79
N PHE A 71 -0.24 3.82 2.84
CA PHE A 71 -1.53 3.13 2.91
C PHE A 71 -1.44 1.66 3.34
N TYR A 72 -0.24 1.12 3.59
CA TYR A 72 -0.11 -0.18 4.26
C TYR A 72 -0.50 -0.07 5.73
N SER A 73 -1.13 -1.10 6.30
CA SER A 73 -1.38 -1.14 7.75
C SER A 73 -0.05 -1.08 8.51
N LEU A 74 0.92 -1.90 8.09
CA LEU A 74 2.32 -1.84 8.53
C LEU A 74 3.15 -1.01 7.52
N SER A 75 3.29 0.28 7.77
CA SER A 75 4.12 1.18 6.93
C SER A 75 5.55 1.25 7.47
N ARG A 76 6.49 0.53 6.86
CA ARG A 76 7.89 0.42 7.29
C ARG A 76 8.87 0.65 6.14
N VAL A 77 9.95 1.39 6.39
CA VAL A 77 11.14 1.44 5.52
C VAL A 77 12.20 0.51 6.14
N HIS A 78 12.68 -0.46 5.37
CA HIS A 78 13.71 -1.39 5.79
C HIS A 78 14.56 -1.81 4.59
N LYS A 79 15.84 -2.08 4.81
CA LYS A 79 16.81 -2.40 3.75
C LYS A 79 17.93 -3.29 4.24
N GLN A 80 18.58 -4.00 3.33
CA GLN A 80 19.80 -4.74 3.62
C GLN A 80 20.94 -3.79 4.02
N GLN A 81 21.75 -4.21 5.00
CA GLN A 81 22.78 -3.41 5.67
C GLN A 81 23.86 -2.81 4.73
N LEU A 82 24.06 -3.38 3.54
CA LEU A 82 25.05 -2.96 2.53
C LEU A 82 24.48 -2.02 1.46
N ALA A 83 23.19 -1.70 1.49
CA ALA A 83 22.59 -0.74 0.55
C ALA A 83 22.95 0.69 0.96
N ASN A 84 23.40 1.53 0.02
CA ASN A 84 23.83 2.91 0.25
C ASN A 84 22.84 3.71 1.14
N PRO A 85 23.32 4.58 2.05
CA PRO A 85 22.45 5.42 2.86
C PRO A 85 21.53 6.27 1.98
N GLN A 86 20.21 6.20 2.23
CA GLN A 86 19.14 6.86 1.46
C GLN A 86 19.02 8.36 1.78
N TYR A 87 20.12 9.03 2.10
CA TYR A 87 20.10 10.40 2.63
C TYR A 87 21.21 11.23 2.00
N ASN A 88 20.94 11.75 0.80
CA ASN A 88 21.63 12.90 0.26
C ASN A 88 20.60 13.94 -0.24
N GLU A 89 21.06 15.15 -0.56
CA GLU A 89 20.23 16.27 -1.03
C GLU A 89 19.35 15.94 -2.27
N TYR A 90 19.66 14.88 -3.02
CA TYR A 90 18.87 14.43 -4.16
C TYR A 90 17.55 13.73 -3.77
N TRP A 91 17.31 13.49 -2.48
CA TRP A 91 16.08 12.85 -1.97
C TRP A 91 14.96 13.84 -1.62
N MET A 92 15.09 15.14 -1.93
CA MET A 92 14.04 16.13 -1.62
C MET A 92 12.67 15.76 -2.19
N ASN A 93 12.64 15.25 -3.43
CA ASN A 93 11.42 14.74 -4.08
C ASN A 93 10.83 13.51 -3.37
N VAL A 94 11.68 12.62 -2.84
CA VAL A 94 11.23 11.47 -2.03
C VAL A 94 10.70 11.95 -0.68
N ALA A 95 11.39 12.90 -0.04
CA ALA A 95 10.99 13.48 1.24
C ALA A 95 9.64 14.20 1.15
N ASP A 96 9.40 14.97 0.07
CA ASP A 96 8.11 15.62 -0.15
C ASP A 96 6.99 14.61 -0.40
N ALA A 97 7.23 13.59 -1.24
CA ALA A 97 6.27 12.51 -1.46
C ALA A 97 5.93 11.78 -0.16
N MET A 98 6.94 11.46 0.65
CA MET A 98 6.79 10.87 1.98
C MET A 98 6.01 11.79 2.92
N ARG A 99 6.33 13.09 2.97
CA ARG A 99 5.68 14.06 3.84
C ARG A 99 4.20 14.17 3.52
N ILE A 100 3.84 14.35 2.24
CA ILE A 100 2.44 14.46 1.81
C ILE A 100 1.67 13.18 2.15
N ALA A 101 2.19 12.02 1.76
CA ALA A 101 1.52 10.74 1.99
C ALA A 101 1.40 10.39 3.48
N SER A 102 2.44 10.68 4.26
CA SER A 102 2.42 10.47 5.72
C SER A 102 1.45 11.45 6.39
N SER A 103 1.44 12.73 6.01
CA SER A 103 0.46 13.69 6.55
C SER A 103 -0.98 13.23 6.32
N PHE A 104 -1.30 12.69 5.13
CA PHE A 104 -2.59 12.07 4.87
C PHE A 104 -2.84 10.90 5.83
N ARG A 105 -1.90 9.93 5.90
CA ARG A 105 -2.02 8.77 6.79
C ARG A 105 -2.30 9.18 8.24
N TYR A 106 -1.54 10.14 8.77
CA TYR A 106 -1.68 10.58 10.16
C TYR A 106 -2.98 11.37 10.39
N ARG A 107 -3.46 12.13 9.41
CA ARG A 107 -4.78 12.76 9.47
C ARG A 107 -5.91 11.73 9.55
N TYR A 108 -5.79 10.61 8.83
CA TYR A 108 -6.79 9.53 8.82
C TYR A 108 -6.45 8.36 9.73
N LEU A 109 -5.49 8.53 10.64
CA LEU A 109 -5.13 7.50 11.62
C LEU A 109 -6.33 7.05 12.47
N PRO A 110 -7.28 7.93 12.87
CA PRO A 110 -8.50 7.49 13.55
C PRO A 110 -9.35 6.53 12.72
N TYR A 111 -9.44 6.74 11.40
CA TYR A 111 -10.18 5.84 10.50
C TYR A 111 -9.48 4.47 10.39
N LEU A 112 -8.16 4.47 10.14
CA LEU A 112 -7.36 3.23 10.14
C LEU A 112 -7.51 2.45 11.45
N TYR A 113 -7.49 3.15 12.58
CA TYR A 113 -7.65 2.52 13.89
C TYR A 113 -9.03 1.88 14.04
N THR A 114 -10.10 2.58 13.64
CA THR A 114 -11.45 2.04 13.63
C THR A 114 -11.55 0.77 12.78
N LEU A 115 -10.93 0.75 11.59
CA LEU A 115 -10.93 -0.45 10.75
C LEU A 115 -10.23 -1.64 11.44
N HIS A 116 -9.12 -1.41 12.13
CA HIS A 116 -8.48 -2.47 12.91
C HIS A 116 -9.32 -2.92 14.10
N PHE A 117 -9.99 -1.99 14.78
CA PHE A 117 -10.93 -2.29 15.86
C PHE A 117 -12.07 -3.19 15.37
N GLU A 118 -12.74 -2.82 14.27
CA GLU A 118 -13.78 -3.62 13.64
C GLU A 118 -13.27 -5.00 13.23
N ALA A 119 -12.11 -5.06 12.55
CA ALA A 119 -11.49 -6.31 12.13
C ALA A 119 -11.18 -7.25 13.31
N SER A 120 -10.70 -6.70 14.44
CA SER A 120 -10.43 -7.49 15.65
C SER A 120 -11.69 -7.98 16.36
N ARG A 121 -12.79 -7.21 16.30
CA ARG A 121 -14.04 -7.53 17.00
C ARG A 121 -14.92 -8.50 16.22
N SER A 122 -14.96 -8.36 14.91
CA SER A 122 -15.95 -9.04 14.06
C SER A 122 -15.32 -9.78 12.88
N GLY A 123 -13.99 -9.81 12.77
CA GLY A 123 -13.31 -10.28 11.57
C GLY A 123 -13.47 -9.28 10.41
N GLY A 124 -13.11 -9.72 9.21
CA GLY A 124 -13.08 -8.86 8.03
C GLY A 124 -11.69 -8.30 7.75
N THR A 125 -11.63 -7.21 7.01
CA THR A 125 -10.41 -6.73 6.35
C THR A 125 -10.19 -5.23 6.58
N VAL A 126 -8.93 -4.81 6.68
CA VAL A 126 -8.56 -3.38 6.73
C VAL A 126 -8.25 -2.89 5.33
N VAL A 127 -7.34 -3.59 4.64
CA VAL A 127 -7.10 -3.43 3.21
C VAL A 127 -7.88 -4.51 2.50
N ARG A 128 -8.73 -4.15 1.53
CA ARG A 128 -9.63 -5.10 0.88
C ARG A 128 -9.69 -4.91 -0.64
N PRO A 129 -9.86 -6.01 -1.41
CA PRO A 129 -10.14 -5.93 -2.83
C PRO A 129 -11.42 -5.16 -3.13
N LEU A 130 -11.48 -4.56 -4.31
CA LEU A 130 -12.67 -3.80 -4.74
C LEU A 130 -13.92 -4.68 -4.76
N PHE A 131 -13.80 -5.94 -5.18
CA PHE A 131 -14.94 -6.86 -5.24
C PHE A 131 -15.56 -7.18 -3.87
N PHE A 132 -14.91 -6.84 -2.75
CA PHE A 132 -15.54 -6.93 -1.43
C PHE A 132 -16.64 -5.88 -1.25
N GLU A 133 -16.46 -4.69 -1.81
CA GLU A 133 -17.44 -3.59 -1.76
C GLU A 133 -18.38 -3.62 -2.98
N PHE A 134 -17.89 -4.15 -4.11
CA PHE A 134 -18.60 -4.17 -5.39
C PHE A 134 -18.70 -5.61 -5.95
N PRO A 135 -19.36 -6.55 -5.25
CA PRO A 135 -19.35 -7.96 -5.63
C PRO A 135 -20.08 -8.27 -6.95
N ASN A 136 -21.00 -7.39 -7.36
CA ASN A 136 -21.78 -7.53 -8.60
C ASN A 136 -21.14 -6.82 -9.81
N ASP A 137 -19.97 -6.20 -9.63
CA ASP A 137 -19.23 -5.56 -10.71
C ASP A 137 -18.13 -6.51 -11.19
N ASP A 138 -18.36 -7.20 -12.31
CA ASP A 138 -17.40 -8.12 -12.94
C ASP A 138 -16.03 -7.46 -13.12
N ALA A 139 -16.01 -6.16 -13.40
CA ALA A 139 -14.77 -5.43 -13.63
C ALA A 139 -13.94 -5.32 -12.34
N ALA A 140 -14.56 -5.29 -11.16
CA ALA A 140 -13.92 -5.23 -9.85
C ALA A 140 -13.23 -6.55 -9.45
N HIS A 141 -13.67 -7.69 -9.99
CA HIS A 141 -13.04 -9.00 -9.76
C HIS A 141 -11.68 -9.12 -10.46
N GLU A 142 -11.47 -8.37 -11.54
CA GLU A 142 -10.23 -8.39 -12.33
C GLU A 142 -9.17 -7.39 -11.85
N VAL A 143 -9.48 -6.59 -10.82
CA VAL A 143 -8.61 -5.48 -10.38
C VAL A 143 -7.50 -5.97 -9.46
N ASP A 144 -6.25 -5.77 -9.88
CA ASP A 144 -5.06 -6.17 -9.12
C ASP A 144 -4.08 -5.01 -8.83
N ARG A 145 -4.45 -3.75 -9.18
CA ARG A 145 -3.55 -2.56 -9.10
C ARG A 145 -3.99 -1.48 -8.13
N GLN A 146 -5.14 -1.66 -7.50
CA GLN A 146 -5.75 -0.72 -6.57
C GLN A 146 -6.48 -1.53 -5.50
N PHE A 147 -6.71 -0.93 -4.35
CA PHE A 147 -7.39 -1.56 -3.24
C PHE A 147 -8.19 -0.54 -2.44
N MET A 148 -9.10 -1.02 -1.62
CA MET A 148 -9.86 -0.19 -0.71
C MET A 148 -9.23 -0.23 0.69
N TRP A 149 -9.23 0.91 1.37
CA TRP A 149 -9.02 0.99 2.81
C TRP A 149 -10.40 1.09 3.47
N GLY A 150 -10.81 -0.01 4.10
CA GLY A 150 -12.20 -0.20 4.52
C GLY A 150 -13.16 -0.06 3.34
N HIS A 151 -14.30 0.57 3.58
CA HIS A 151 -15.35 0.77 2.57
C HIS A 151 -15.28 2.15 1.88
N ALA A 152 -14.44 3.08 2.36
CA ALA A 152 -14.58 4.50 2.01
C ALA A 152 -13.43 5.06 1.16
N PHE A 153 -12.21 4.51 1.24
CA PHE A 153 -11.06 5.06 0.52
C PHE A 153 -10.58 4.11 -0.56
N LEU A 154 -10.63 4.56 -1.81
CA LEU A 154 -9.98 3.90 -2.93
C LEU A 154 -8.53 4.37 -3.04
N VAL A 155 -7.58 3.44 -2.94
CA VAL A 155 -6.15 3.69 -3.12
C VAL A 155 -5.73 3.20 -4.50
N ALA A 156 -5.31 4.14 -5.35
CA ALA A 156 -5.00 3.94 -6.76
C ALA A 156 -3.55 4.37 -7.09
N PRO A 157 -2.54 3.55 -6.74
CA PRO A 157 -1.14 3.93 -6.88
C PRO A 157 -0.63 3.88 -8.32
N ILE A 158 0.44 4.64 -8.61
CA ILE A 158 1.21 4.52 -9.85
C ILE A 158 2.26 3.41 -9.66
N LEU A 159 2.12 2.32 -10.44
CA LEU A 159 2.91 1.09 -10.28
C LEU A 159 3.91 0.82 -11.42
N LYS A 160 4.20 1.84 -12.25
CA LYS A 160 5.12 1.73 -13.38
C LYS A 160 5.99 2.97 -13.51
N VAL A 161 7.12 2.83 -14.21
CA VAL A 161 7.93 3.98 -14.60
C VAL A 161 7.08 4.89 -15.50
N VAL A 162 6.84 6.12 -15.06
CA VAL A 162 6.20 7.14 -15.89
C VAL A 162 7.27 7.71 -16.82
N THR A 163 7.27 7.29 -18.08
CA THR A 163 7.96 8.03 -19.15
C THR A 163 7.18 9.33 -19.38
N LEU A 164 7.85 10.44 -19.75
CA LEU A 164 7.39 11.84 -19.77
C LEU A 164 6.08 12.20 -20.52
N LYS A 165 5.21 11.24 -20.86
CA LYS A 165 3.82 11.49 -21.23
C LYS A 165 2.93 11.36 -19.99
N PRO A 166 2.14 12.39 -19.64
CA PRO A 166 1.19 12.33 -18.54
C PRO A 166 -0.03 11.49 -18.95
N ASN A 167 0.18 10.19 -19.14
CA ASN A 167 -0.92 9.27 -19.25
C ASN A 167 -1.17 8.71 -17.85
N MET A 168 -2.24 9.22 -17.22
CA MET A 168 -2.95 8.51 -16.14
C MET A 168 -3.02 7.03 -16.49
N ASP A 169 -2.81 6.13 -15.52
CA ASP A 169 -2.85 4.70 -15.81
C ASP A 169 -4.22 4.36 -16.41
N GLN A 170 -4.25 4.01 -17.70
CA GLN A 170 -5.49 3.78 -18.46
C GLN A 170 -6.27 2.54 -17.97
N ASN A 171 -5.70 1.80 -17.03
CA ASN A 171 -6.29 0.62 -16.42
C ASN A 171 -6.98 0.91 -15.07
N LEU A 172 -7.11 2.18 -14.69
CA LEU A 172 -7.81 2.53 -13.47
C LEU A 172 -9.31 2.30 -13.64
N LYS A 173 -9.87 1.38 -12.84
CA LYS A 173 -11.28 1.03 -12.89
C LYS A 173 -12.00 1.71 -11.71
N TYR A 174 -12.97 2.56 -12.02
CA TYR A 174 -13.85 3.15 -11.01
C TYR A 174 -15.19 2.42 -11.03
N PRO A 175 -15.58 1.80 -9.90
CA PRO A 175 -16.96 1.32 -9.72
C PRO A 175 -17.96 2.46 -9.93
N ASN A 176 -19.21 2.14 -10.24
CA ASN A 176 -20.27 3.12 -10.56
C ASN A 176 -20.79 3.87 -9.30
N VAL A 177 -19.89 4.58 -8.62
CA VAL A 177 -20.14 5.42 -7.44
C VAL A 177 -19.29 6.69 -7.54
N ARG A 178 -19.65 7.73 -6.78
CA ARG A 178 -18.90 9.00 -6.78
C ARG A 178 -17.66 8.88 -5.91
N PHE A 179 -16.48 9.12 -6.49
CA PHE A 179 -15.23 9.27 -5.76
C PHE A 179 -14.84 10.76 -5.69
N ALA A 180 -14.55 11.25 -4.49
CA ALA A 180 -13.87 12.52 -4.29
C ALA A 180 -12.35 12.28 -4.28
N ASN A 181 -11.58 13.16 -4.93
CA ASN A 181 -10.13 13.05 -4.94
C ASN A 181 -9.52 13.88 -3.82
N GLU A 182 -8.97 13.20 -2.81
CA GLU A 182 -8.32 13.82 -1.65
C GLU A 182 -6.89 14.30 -1.93
N PHE A 183 -6.29 13.93 -3.08
CA PHE A 183 -4.91 14.29 -3.46
C PHE A 183 -4.81 15.45 -4.45
N LEU A 184 -5.90 15.91 -5.07
CA LEU A 184 -5.89 17.06 -6.00
C LEU A 184 -5.48 18.39 -5.34
N ASN A 185 -5.46 18.46 -4.01
CA ASN A 185 -5.11 19.67 -3.26
C ASN A 185 -3.69 19.62 -2.65
N LEU A 186 -2.89 18.60 -2.95
CA LEU A 186 -1.60 18.35 -2.27
C LEU A 186 -0.41 18.09 -3.21
N ILE A 187 -0.58 18.21 -4.54
CA ILE A 187 0.49 18.05 -5.55
C ILE A 187 0.43 19.21 -6.54
#